data_AF-H5XW51-F1
#
_entry.id   AF-H5XW51-F1
#
_cell.length_a   1.000
_cell.length_b   1.000
_cell.length_c   1.000
_cell.angle_alpha   90.00
_cell.angle_beta   90.00
_cell.angle_gamma   90.00
#
_symmetry.space_group_name_H-M   'P 1'
#
loop_
_entity.id
_entity.type
_entity.pdbx_description
1 polymer ?
#
loop_
_entity_poly.entity_id
_entity_poly.type
_entity_poly.pdbx_seq_one_letter_code
_entity_poly.pdbx_strand_id
1 'polypeptide(L)'
;MGDQTRLMSIVLEEPLVTREYPSDIVFFRTFTTAQTNTTIWTPASGQSIFMTAWQVSASVPVVIQLNRGSNSVFMSIMLTSSLATCSESFLSPIRFNPDEAVSVTTSAAGTVNVTLIGYEL
;
A
#
# COMPACT_ATOMS: atom_id res chain seq x y z
N MET A 1 28.93 -5.75 48.29
CA MET A 1 29.64 -5.00 47.23
C MET A 1 29.17 -5.59 45.92
N GLY A 2 28.29 -4.86 45.23
CA GLY A 2 27.59 -5.33 44.05
C GLY A 2 28.41 -5.09 42.79
N ASP A 3 28.49 -6.11 41.94
CA ASP A 3 29.12 -6.03 40.63
C ASP A 3 28.07 -5.57 39.62
N GLN A 4 28.30 -4.39 39.04
CA GLN A 4 27.37 -3.74 38.13
C GLN A 4 27.41 -4.41 36.76
N THR A 5 26.31 -5.05 36.39
CA THR A 5 26.03 -5.47 35.02
C THR A 5 26.03 -4.24 34.11
N ARG A 6 27.05 -4.12 33.26
CA ARG A 6 27.14 -3.06 32.25
C ARG A 6 26.00 -3.24 31.24
N LEU A 7 25.01 -2.35 31.32
CA LEU A 7 23.98 -2.18 30.31
C LEU A 7 24.67 -1.72 29.03
N MET A 8 24.62 -2.53 27.97
CA MET A 8 24.98 -2.09 26.63
C MET A 8 23.92 -1.10 26.16
N SER A 9 24.27 0.18 26.10
CA SER A 9 23.46 1.19 25.43
C SER A 9 23.46 0.89 23.94
N ILE A 10 22.30 0.58 23.38
CA ILE A 10 22.11 0.65 21.93
C ILE A 10 22.17 2.13 21.58
N VAL A 11 23.33 2.58 21.11
CA VAL A 11 23.47 3.89 20.47
C VAL A 11 22.94 3.72 19.05
N LEU A 12 21.76 4.29 18.77
CA LEU A 12 21.31 4.53 17.41
C LEU A 12 22.15 5.69 16.86
N GLU A 13 23.28 5.38 16.23
CA GLU A 13 24.23 6.39 15.69
C GLU A 13 23.78 7.06 14.39
N GLU A 14 22.58 6.76 13.89
CA GLU A 14 22.04 7.41 12.71
C GLU A 14 20.67 8.02 13.06
N PRO A 15 20.43 9.31 12.76
CA PRO A 15 19.08 9.83 12.87
C PRO A 15 18.18 8.95 12.00
N LEU A 16 17.00 8.61 12.50
CA LEU A 16 15.92 8.05 11.67
C LEU A 16 15.65 9.08 10.56
N VAL A 17 16.36 8.97 9.44
CA VAL A 17 16.12 9.80 8.27
C VAL A 17 14.79 9.36 7.72
N THR A 18 13.72 10.08 8.08
CA THR A 18 12.49 10.09 7.30
C THR A 18 12.83 10.74 5.97
N ARG A 19 13.31 9.93 5.02
CA ARG A 19 13.46 10.38 3.64
C ARG A 19 12.04 10.61 3.12
N GLU A 20 11.67 11.89 2.95
CA GLU A 20 10.47 12.21 2.19
C GLU A 20 10.68 11.71 0.76
N TYR A 21 9.91 10.70 0.39
CA TYR A 21 9.85 10.25 -0.99
C TYR A 21 8.86 11.14 -1.74
N PRO A 22 9.15 11.52 -2.99
CA PRO A 22 8.16 12.21 -3.82
C PRO A 22 6.88 11.37 -3.83
N SER A 23 5.73 12.01 -3.61
CA SER A 23 4.41 11.35 -3.67
C SER A 23 3.52 12.22 -4.55
N ASP A 24 3.98 12.43 -5.78
CA ASP A 24 3.43 13.37 -6.74
C ASP A 24 2.26 12.78 -7.53
N ILE A 25 2.07 11.46 -7.47
CA ILE A 25 0.97 10.76 -8.13
C ILE A 25 -0.02 10.21 -7.11
N VAL A 26 -1.30 10.54 -7.32
CA VAL A 26 -2.43 10.04 -6.54
C VAL A 26 -3.47 9.41 -7.48
N PHE A 27 -3.70 8.11 -7.32
CA PHE A 27 -4.76 7.40 -8.02
C PHE A 27 -5.94 7.15 -7.12
N PHE A 28 -7.10 7.72 -7.46
CA PHE A 28 -8.37 7.45 -6.82
C PHE A 28 -9.27 6.63 -7.74
N ARG A 29 -9.89 5.56 -7.21
CA ARG A 29 -10.86 4.71 -7.91
C ARG A 29 -12.02 4.37 -6.99
N THR A 30 -13.22 4.36 -7.55
CA THR A 30 -14.44 3.90 -6.88
C THR A 30 -15.07 2.79 -7.69
N PHE A 31 -15.50 1.74 -7.00
CA PHE A 31 -16.20 0.59 -7.55
C PHE A 31 -17.52 0.40 -6.83
N THR A 32 -18.55 -0.03 -7.55
CA THR A 32 -19.86 -0.39 -6.97
C THR A 32 -20.18 -1.88 -7.17
N THR A 33 -19.48 -2.54 -8.09
CA THR A 33 -19.57 -3.98 -8.35
C THR A 33 -18.29 -4.68 -7.88
N ALA A 34 -18.38 -6.00 -7.69
CA ALA A 34 -17.20 -6.82 -7.43
C ALA A 34 -16.20 -6.69 -8.59
N GLN A 35 -14.92 -6.49 -8.27
CA GLN A 35 -13.85 -6.36 -9.23
C GLN A 35 -13.03 -7.65 -9.30
N THR A 36 -12.55 -8.00 -10.48
CA THR A 36 -11.65 -9.14 -10.67
C THR A 36 -10.45 -8.66 -11.47
N ASN A 37 -9.32 -8.51 -10.77
CA ASN A 37 -8.06 -8.11 -11.36
C ASN A 37 -8.15 -6.84 -12.23
N THR A 38 -8.94 -5.86 -11.79
CA THR A 38 -9.15 -4.60 -12.53
C THR A 38 -7.92 -3.71 -12.34
N THR A 39 -7.24 -3.33 -13.41
CA THR A 39 -6.07 -2.45 -13.34
C THR A 39 -6.44 -1.05 -12.84
N ILE A 40 -5.69 -0.54 -11.86
CA ILE A 40 -5.94 0.77 -11.25
C ILE A 40 -4.77 1.74 -11.41
N TRP A 41 -3.56 1.23 -11.62
CA TRP A 41 -2.36 2.01 -11.90
C TRP A 41 -1.48 1.25 -12.91
N THR A 42 -1.28 1.84 -14.08
CA THR A 42 -0.29 1.38 -15.07
C THR A 42 0.82 2.43 -15.12
N PRO A 43 2.10 2.07 -14.91
CA PRO A 43 3.18 3.04 -15.03
C PRO A 43 3.38 3.47 -16.48
N ALA A 44 4.03 4.61 -16.67
CA ALA A 44 4.57 4.97 -17.97
C ALA A 44 5.57 3.90 -18.45
N SER A 45 5.66 3.72 -19.77
CA SER A 45 6.48 2.65 -20.36
C SER A 45 7.94 2.74 -19.92
N GLY A 46 8.48 1.61 -19.45
CA GLY A 46 9.82 1.46 -18.91
C GLY A 46 10.01 1.94 -17.47
N GLN A 47 8.99 2.56 -16.85
CA GLN A 47 9.05 3.04 -15.47
C GLN A 47 8.53 1.99 -14.47
N SER A 48 8.98 2.12 -13.23
CA SER A 48 8.54 1.34 -12.08
C SER A 48 7.65 2.18 -11.18
N ILE A 49 6.61 1.56 -10.61
CA ILE A 49 5.81 2.18 -9.55
C ILE A 49 6.57 2.12 -8.22
N PHE A 50 6.59 3.23 -7.49
CA PHE A 50 7.03 3.30 -6.11
C PHE A 50 5.86 3.77 -5.24
N MET A 51 5.16 2.81 -4.64
CA MET A 51 3.98 3.10 -3.82
C MET A 51 4.40 3.49 -2.40
N THR A 52 3.99 4.68 -1.96
CA THR A 52 4.36 5.26 -0.65
C THR A 52 3.24 5.17 0.37
N ALA A 53 1.98 5.16 -0.08
CA ALA A 53 0.83 4.98 0.81
C ALA A 53 -0.39 4.44 0.05
N TRP A 54 -1.36 3.93 0.80
CA TRP A 54 -2.67 3.57 0.30
C TRP A 54 -3.76 3.89 1.33
N GLN A 55 -4.97 4.03 0.83
CA GLN A 55 -6.18 4.08 1.64
C GLN A 55 -7.29 3.33 0.92
N VAL A 56 -8.06 2.54 1.66
CA VAL A 56 -9.28 1.93 1.14
C VAL A 56 -10.45 2.19 2.08
N SER A 57 -11.65 2.26 1.51
CA SER A 57 -12.89 2.25 2.28
C SER A 57 -13.96 1.44 1.56
N ALA A 58 -14.92 0.92 2.32
CA ALA A 58 -16.04 0.17 1.77
C ALA A 58 -17.32 0.39 2.56
N SER A 59 -18.45 0.42 1.87
CA SER A 59 -19.79 0.52 2.48
C SER A 59 -20.32 -0.80 3.03
N VAL A 60 -19.64 -1.91 2.75
CA VAL A 60 -20.02 -3.27 3.14
C VAL A 60 -18.77 -4.06 3.56
N PRO A 61 -18.91 -5.13 4.37
CA PRO A 61 -17.80 -6.05 4.61
C PRO A 61 -17.27 -6.63 3.30
N VAL A 62 -15.96 -6.49 3.06
CA VAL A 62 -15.33 -6.89 1.78
C VAL A 62 -13.84 -7.15 2.00
N VAL A 63 -13.30 -8.11 1.24
CA VAL A 63 -11.86 -8.29 1.09
C VAL A 63 -11.43 -7.58 -0.19
N ILE A 64 -10.46 -6.68 -0.06
CA ILE A 64 -9.82 -5.95 -1.15
C ILE A 64 -8.40 -6.47 -1.28
N GLN A 65 -8.08 -7.03 -2.43
CA GLN A 65 -6.73 -7.49 -2.75
C GLN A 65 -6.11 -6.55 -3.78
N LEU A 66 -4.91 -6.06 -3.48
CA LEU A 66 -4.07 -5.41 -4.48
C LEU A 66 -3.11 -6.45 -5.05
N ASN A 67 -3.12 -6.55 -6.37
CA ASN A 67 -2.27 -7.47 -7.10
C ASN A 67 -1.25 -6.71 -7.93
N ARG A 68 -0.15 -7.39 -8.22
CA ARG A 68 0.96 -6.89 -8.99
C ARG A 68 1.32 -7.88 -10.09
N GLY A 69 1.73 -7.37 -11.24
CA GLY A 69 2.17 -8.17 -12.39
C GLY A 69 1.08 -9.13 -12.87
N SER A 70 1.43 -10.40 -13.08
CA SER A 70 0.52 -11.48 -13.50
C SER A 70 -0.42 -11.96 -12.39
N ASN A 71 -1.10 -11.02 -11.71
CA ASN A 71 -2.14 -11.25 -10.70
C ASN A 71 -1.63 -11.83 -9.37
N SER A 72 -0.38 -11.56 -9.02
CA SER A 72 0.16 -11.96 -7.72
C SER A 72 -0.36 -11.01 -6.64
N VAL A 73 -1.08 -11.55 -5.65
CA VAL A 73 -1.55 -10.77 -4.49
C VAL A 73 -0.32 -10.35 -3.67
N PHE A 74 -0.10 -9.05 -3.51
CA PHE A 74 0.95 -8.54 -2.62
C PHE A 74 0.37 -7.90 -1.35
N MET A 75 -0.92 -7.55 -1.36
CA MET A 75 -1.62 -6.98 -0.22
C MET A 75 -3.07 -7.43 -0.20
N SER A 76 -3.59 -7.74 0.99
CA SER A 76 -4.96 -8.16 1.20
C SER A 76 -5.52 -7.48 2.44
N ILE A 77 -6.59 -6.70 2.27
CA ILE A 77 -7.21 -5.88 3.30
C ILE A 77 -8.63 -6.37 3.51
N MET A 78 -8.99 -6.68 4.75
CA MET A 78 -10.35 -7.07 5.10
C MET A 78 -11.04 -5.90 5.81
N LEU A 79 -12.03 -5.32 5.16
CA LEU A 79 -12.90 -4.31 5.75
C LEU A 79 -14.15 -4.98 6.31
N THR A 80 -14.62 -4.48 7.45
CA THR A 80 -15.80 -4.98 8.16
C THR A 80 -16.76 -3.82 8.44
N SER A 81 -17.95 -4.11 8.98
CA SER A 81 -18.90 -3.06 9.36
C SER A 81 -18.34 -2.11 10.43
N SER A 82 -17.44 -2.58 11.31
CA SER A 82 -16.80 -1.77 12.34
C SER A 82 -15.47 -1.13 11.88
N LEU A 83 -14.89 -1.62 10.79
CA LEU A 83 -13.67 -1.08 10.17
C LEU A 83 -13.94 -0.82 8.68
N ALA A 84 -14.67 0.25 8.40
CA ALA A 84 -15.09 0.61 7.05
C ALA A 84 -14.02 1.37 6.25
N THR A 85 -12.92 1.78 6.90
CA THR A 85 -11.81 2.50 6.27
C THR A 85 -10.49 2.03 6.89
N CYS A 86 -9.49 1.84 6.06
CA CYS A 86 -8.13 1.50 6.47
C CYS A 86 -7.14 2.23 5.56
N SER A 87 -5.97 2.57 6.09
CA SER A 87 -4.91 3.25 5.36
C SER A 87 -3.57 2.94 5.97
N GLU A 88 -2.53 2.98 5.16
CA GLU A 88 -1.16 2.81 5.61
C GLU A 88 -0.21 3.64 4.75
N SER A 89 0.85 4.14 5.36
CA SER A 89 1.98 4.79 4.70
C SER A 89 3.25 4.01 5.01
N PHE A 90 4.12 3.84 4.03
CA PHE A 90 5.35 3.08 4.18
C PHE A 90 6.54 4.00 4.44
N LEU A 91 7.38 3.62 5.41
CA LEU A 91 8.67 4.27 5.65
C LEU A 91 9.65 4.10 4.48
N SER A 92 9.42 3.09 3.64
CA SER A 92 10.15 2.86 2.39
C SER A 92 9.16 2.43 1.31
N PRO A 93 9.21 3.00 0.09
CA PRO A 93 8.22 2.72 -0.94
C PRO A 93 8.23 1.24 -1.34
N ILE A 94 7.05 0.68 -1.57
CA ILE A 94 6.93 -0.62 -2.23
C ILE A 94 7.27 -0.43 -3.70
N ARG A 95 8.40 -1.00 -4.10
CA ARG A 95 8.88 -0.95 -5.48
C ARG A 95 8.28 -2.08 -6.33
N PHE A 96 7.76 -1.70 -7.48
CA PHE A 96 7.28 -2.59 -8.53
C PHE A 96 8.36 -2.78 -9.59
N ASN A 97 8.26 -3.86 -10.36
CA ASN A 97 9.13 -4.05 -11.53
C ASN A 97 8.76 -3.04 -12.63
N PRO A 98 9.67 -2.77 -13.57
CA PRO A 98 9.34 -1.97 -14.75
C PRO A 98 8.10 -2.51 -15.48
N ASP A 99 7.23 -1.62 -15.93
CA ASP A 99 5.98 -1.93 -16.63
C ASP A 99 4.96 -2.74 -15.81
N GLU A 100 5.22 -3.00 -14.53
CA GLU A 100 4.34 -3.75 -13.65
C GLU A 100 3.18 -2.87 -13.16
N ALA A 101 1.95 -3.24 -13.55
CA ALA A 101 0.74 -2.54 -13.13
C ALA A 101 0.23 -3.04 -11.76
N VAL A 102 -0.49 -2.16 -11.06
CA VAL A 102 -1.30 -2.50 -9.88
C VAL A 102 -2.73 -2.76 -10.32
N SER A 103 -3.30 -3.87 -9.87
CA SER A 103 -4.71 -4.21 -10.08
C SER A 103 -5.41 -4.48 -8.74
N VAL A 104 -6.75 -4.51 -8.78
CA VAL A 104 -7.59 -4.77 -7.61
C VAL A 104 -8.57 -5.91 -7.87
N THR A 105 -8.75 -6.75 -6.85
CA THR A 105 -9.83 -7.73 -6.77
C THR A 105 -10.64 -7.46 -5.51
N THR A 106 -11.97 -7.48 -5.60
CA THR A 106 -12.84 -7.34 -4.44
C THR A 106 -13.76 -8.55 -4.31
N SER A 107 -13.96 -9.04 -3.09
CA SER A 107 -14.71 -10.27 -2.84
C SER A 107 -16.23 -10.12 -2.92
N ALA A 108 -16.74 -8.89 -2.93
CA ALA A 108 -18.17 -8.59 -2.91
C ALA A 108 -18.47 -7.28 -3.65
N ALA A 109 -19.73 -7.13 -4.07
CA ALA A 109 -20.26 -5.87 -4.59
C ALA A 109 -20.62 -4.91 -3.44
N GLY A 110 -20.55 -3.62 -3.71
CA GLY A 110 -20.70 -2.54 -2.74
C GLY A 110 -19.81 -1.35 -3.12
N THR A 111 -20.04 -0.19 -2.51
CA THR A 111 -19.22 0.99 -2.78
C THR A 111 -17.87 0.81 -2.12
N VAL A 112 -16.82 0.62 -2.93
CA VAL A 112 -15.42 0.49 -2.51
C VAL A 112 -14.63 1.65 -3.09
N ASN A 113 -13.90 2.38 -2.27
CA ASN A 113 -12.95 3.40 -2.70
C ASN A 113 -11.53 2.91 -2.45
N VAL A 114 -10.65 3.12 -3.42
CA VAL A 114 -9.23 2.79 -3.35
C VAL A 114 -8.44 4.02 -3.76
N THR A 115 -7.54 4.46 -2.89
CA THR A 115 -6.57 5.52 -3.14
C THR A 115 -5.17 4.91 -3.06
N LEU A 116 -4.37 5.06 -4.11
CA LEU A 116 -2.94 4.74 -4.11
C LEU A 116 -2.14 6.03 -4.27
N ILE A 117 -1.03 6.12 -3.55
CA ILE A 117 -0.15 7.29 -3.55
C ILE A 117 1.28 6.81 -3.81
N GLY A 118 2.02 7.54 -4.63
CA GLY A 118 3.42 7.26 -4.90
C GLY A 118 3.96 8.08 -6.07
N TYR A 119 4.92 7.49 -6.78
CA TYR A 119 5.62 8.09 -7.90
C TYR A 119 6.11 7.02 -8.88
N GLU A 120 6.61 7.43 -10.03
CA GLU A 120 7.18 6.54 -11.05
C GLU A 120 8.62 6.96 -11.38
N LEU A 121 9.53 5.98 -11.54
CA LEU A 121 10.93 6.18 -11.98
C LEU A 121 11.44 5.00 -12.83
#